data_AF-A0A974WZ93-F1
#
_entry.id   AF-A0A974WZ93-F1
#
_cell.length_a   1.000
_cell.length_b   1.000
_cell.length_c   1.000
_cell.angle_alpha   90.00
_cell.angle_beta   90.00
_cell.angle_gamma   90.00
#
_symmetry.space_group_name_H-M   'P 1'
#
loop_
_entity.id
_entity.type
_entity.pdbx_description
1 polymer ?
#
loop_
_entity_poly.entity_id
_entity_poly.type
_entity_poly.pdbx_seq_one_letter_code
_entity_poly.pdbx_strand_id
1 'polypeptide(L)'
;MNESAPCNSYTGYKFIVIMVCVTAALGGLLFGLDQGFIANSLSTIQKVYDLGTSGGESYSAILATGGVIGALLSGFFARLLGRKKSLVFAGFIFVAMSVISALLPPLRVLFACRFGLGFAVGVASFIVPLYLSETAPSSIRGSMGTLFQFMITIGIFLISLTNVLIVKVFLKAESALPFMFLVIALFALLMFIGSVFLPESPRWLMLKKRRKEAVKVLRRTLNTQQEVDFEISEIEAVVGDSRERSLGVVFNRHFIKILIVGILLQVFQQLVGINLMVYYAPTIFSYVGMNGFIAKMAVPTVFMVFTIPAIWLVEKWGRKKLLYIGAGIMGVAMICSGVAFLMIGKVTDPALISSTPKVLLLAAAAVYMFGFAFSWGPVVWLVCSEIFPMKGREIGMTLTTMVNWTFAGLVMGNALTVMRHYGNFSIFFIFGVFCILAIIFLSLYVPETKGITLEELEFNLNSGKRLKDLGQWNAKTQA
;
A
#
# COMPACT_ATOMS: atom_id res chain seq x y z
N MET A 1 38.28 -10.59 26.14
CA MET A 1 38.81 -10.69 24.76
C MET A 1 37.82 -10.01 23.83
N ASN A 2 38.18 -8.80 23.40
CA ASN A 2 37.40 -7.94 22.51
C ASN A 2 37.62 -8.40 21.07
N GLU A 3 36.67 -9.14 20.50
CA GLU A 3 36.57 -9.26 19.05
C GLU A 3 35.65 -8.14 18.52
N SER A 4 36.24 -6.97 18.34
CA SER A 4 35.68 -5.94 17.47
C SER A 4 35.80 -6.42 16.02
N ALA A 5 34.83 -7.20 15.56
CA ALA A 5 34.68 -7.48 14.13
C ALA A 5 34.67 -6.14 13.36
N PRO A 6 35.45 -5.99 12.28
CA PRO A 6 35.59 -4.72 11.58
C PRO A 6 34.25 -4.27 10.99
N CYS A 7 33.92 -2.98 11.12
CA CYS A 7 32.84 -2.37 10.36
C CYS A 7 33.14 -2.53 8.86
N ASN A 8 32.13 -2.92 8.07
CA ASN A 8 32.27 -3.10 6.63
C ASN A 8 32.76 -1.81 5.95
N SER A 9 33.49 -1.94 4.84
CA SER A 9 33.85 -0.81 3.99
C SER A 9 32.61 0.00 3.58
N TYR A 10 32.77 1.30 3.34
CA TYR A 10 31.68 2.26 3.09
C TYR A 10 30.70 1.81 1.97
N THR A 11 31.19 1.04 0.99
CA THR A 11 30.39 0.49 -0.11
C THR A 11 29.59 -0.76 0.32
N GLY A 12 30.10 -1.55 1.27
CA GLY A 12 29.51 -2.81 1.71
C GLY A 12 28.25 -2.65 2.56
N TYR A 13 28.21 -1.67 3.48
CA TYR A 13 27.01 -1.49 4.33
C TYR A 13 25.82 -0.94 3.53
N LYS A 14 26.04 0.02 2.61
CA LYS A 14 24.98 0.56 1.75
C LYS A 14 24.33 -0.54 0.89
N PHE A 15 25.15 -1.42 0.33
CA PHE A 15 24.66 -2.56 -0.44
C PHE A 15 23.79 -3.49 0.41
N ILE A 16 24.23 -3.82 1.63
CA ILE A 16 23.45 -4.65 2.57
C ILE A 16 22.12 -3.99 2.92
N VAL A 17 22.12 -2.70 3.25
CA VAL A 17 20.89 -1.94 3.57
C VAL A 17 19.93 -1.93 2.39
N ILE A 18 20.42 -1.66 1.18
CA ILE A 18 19.59 -1.67 -0.03
C ILE A 18 19.02 -3.08 -0.26
N MET A 19 19.83 -4.14 -0.14
CA MET A 19 19.37 -5.51 -0.32
C MET A 19 18.28 -5.88 0.70
N VAL A 20 18.47 -5.51 1.97
CA VAL A 20 17.48 -5.72 3.05
C VAL A 20 16.18 -4.95 2.76
N CYS A 21 16.28 -3.68 2.35
CA CYS A 21 15.12 -2.86 2.03
C CYS A 21 14.38 -3.36 0.79
N VAL A 22 15.08 -3.74 -0.28
CA VAL A 22 14.48 -4.31 -1.48
C VAL A 22 13.79 -5.63 -1.15
N THR A 23 14.44 -6.50 -0.38
CA THR A 23 13.87 -7.80 0.03
C THR A 23 12.63 -7.61 0.90
N ALA A 24 12.63 -6.65 1.83
CA ALA A 24 11.44 -6.30 2.61
C ALA A 24 10.34 -5.70 1.71
N ALA A 25 10.70 -4.85 0.76
CA ALA A 25 9.77 -4.23 -0.19
C ALA A 25 9.12 -5.25 -1.14
N LEU A 26 9.64 -6.49 -1.28
CA LEU A 26 8.95 -7.57 -1.99
C LEU A 26 7.58 -7.91 -1.39
N GLY A 27 7.30 -7.57 -0.13
CA GLY A 27 5.94 -7.67 0.40
C GLY A 27 4.95 -6.75 -0.35
N GLY A 28 5.43 -5.60 -0.84
CA GLY A 28 4.67 -4.73 -1.74
C GLY A 28 4.41 -5.38 -3.09
N LEU A 29 5.38 -6.12 -3.63
CA LEU A 29 5.21 -6.89 -4.86
C LEU A 29 4.04 -7.85 -4.75
N LEU A 30 3.92 -8.60 -3.65
CA LEU A 30 2.79 -9.54 -3.44
C LEU A 30 1.44 -8.82 -3.40
N PHE A 31 1.38 -7.68 -2.72
CA PHE A 31 0.17 -6.87 -2.70
C PHE A 31 -0.21 -6.43 -4.13
N GLY A 32 0.75 -5.95 -4.91
CA GLY A 32 0.53 -5.54 -6.29
C GLY A 32 0.12 -6.67 -7.23
N LEU A 33 0.77 -7.83 -7.12
CA LEU A 33 0.44 -9.03 -7.90
C LEU A 33 -1.01 -9.46 -7.64
N ASP A 34 -1.46 -9.40 -6.39
CA ASP A 34 -2.83 -9.75 -6.06
C ASP A 34 -3.86 -8.76 -6.65
N GLN A 35 -3.56 -7.46 -6.55
CA GLN A 35 -4.39 -6.40 -7.12
C GLN A 35 -4.53 -6.53 -8.65
N GLY A 36 -3.39 -6.64 -9.35
CA GLY A 36 -3.39 -6.77 -10.81
C GLY A 36 -3.92 -8.12 -11.29
N PHE A 37 -3.86 -9.16 -10.45
CA PHE A 37 -4.44 -10.47 -10.77
C PHE A 37 -5.92 -10.36 -11.00
N ILE A 38 -6.68 -9.79 -10.06
CA ILE A 38 -8.15 -9.67 -10.22
C ILE A 38 -8.50 -8.85 -11.45
N ALA A 39 -7.80 -7.74 -11.69
CA ALA A 39 -8.05 -6.89 -12.85
C ALA A 39 -8.07 -7.65 -14.19
N ASN A 40 -7.20 -8.64 -14.33
CA ASN A 40 -7.02 -9.38 -15.57
C ASN A 40 -7.56 -10.82 -15.54
N SER A 41 -7.93 -11.34 -14.37
CA SER A 41 -8.44 -12.70 -14.18
C SER A 41 -9.91 -12.77 -13.80
N LEU A 42 -10.53 -11.67 -13.35
CA LEU A 42 -11.92 -11.67 -12.86
C LEU A 42 -12.88 -12.24 -13.90
N SER A 43 -12.79 -11.79 -15.15
CA SER A 43 -13.61 -12.32 -16.24
C SER A 43 -13.36 -13.81 -16.52
N THR A 44 -12.14 -14.29 -16.32
CA THR A 44 -11.78 -15.72 -16.45
C THR A 44 -12.40 -16.53 -15.31
N ILE A 45 -12.29 -16.04 -14.07
CA ILE A 45 -12.87 -16.67 -12.87
C ILE A 45 -14.39 -16.72 -12.98
N GLN A 46 -15.02 -15.64 -13.43
CA GLN A 46 -16.47 -15.58 -13.66
C GLN A 46 -16.94 -16.62 -14.67
N LYS A 47 -16.16 -16.88 -15.73
CA LYS A 47 -16.48 -17.92 -16.71
C LYS A 47 -16.28 -19.34 -16.17
N VAL A 48 -15.20 -19.59 -15.43
CA VAL A 48 -14.87 -20.93 -14.93
C VAL A 48 -15.81 -21.37 -13.81
N TYR A 49 -16.24 -20.44 -12.95
CA TYR A 49 -17.10 -20.73 -11.80
C TYR A 49 -18.55 -20.25 -11.96
N ASP A 50 -18.94 -19.83 -13.17
CA ASP A 50 -20.26 -19.28 -13.49
C ASP A 50 -20.73 -18.18 -12.51
N LEU A 51 -19.85 -17.21 -12.24
CA LEU A 51 -20.13 -16.11 -11.32
C LEU A 51 -20.68 -14.90 -12.08
N GLY A 52 -21.85 -14.40 -11.64
CA GLY A 52 -22.33 -13.09 -12.05
C GLY A 52 -21.48 -11.93 -11.52
N THR A 53 -21.90 -10.69 -11.79
CA THR A 53 -21.22 -9.47 -11.30
C THR A 53 -21.08 -9.45 -9.78
N SER A 54 -22.17 -9.75 -9.06
CA SER A 54 -22.18 -9.75 -7.59
C SER A 54 -21.26 -10.83 -7.00
N GLY A 55 -21.17 -12.01 -7.63
CA GLY A 55 -20.24 -13.06 -7.24
C GLY A 55 -18.78 -12.65 -7.44
N GLY A 56 -18.48 -12.00 -8.57
CA GLY A 56 -17.17 -11.43 -8.86
C GLY A 56 -16.77 -10.32 -7.88
N GLU A 57 -17.67 -9.39 -7.59
CA GLU A 57 -17.44 -8.34 -6.57
C GLU A 57 -17.23 -8.93 -5.18
N SER A 58 -18.02 -9.93 -4.80
CA SER A 58 -17.88 -10.62 -3.51
C SER A 58 -16.51 -11.32 -3.40
N TYR A 59 -16.06 -11.94 -4.49
CA TYR A 59 -14.74 -12.57 -4.56
C TYR A 59 -13.60 -11.55 -4.49
N SER A 60 -13.74 -10.38 -5.13
CA SER A 60 -12.77 -9.28 -4.99
C SER A 60 -12.76 -8.72 -3.55
N ALA A 61 -13.93 -8.55 -2.94
CA ALA A 61 -14.09 -7.92 -1.63
C ALA A 61 -13.63 -8.79 -0.45
N ILE A 62 -13.77 -10.13 -0.53
CA ILE A 62 -13.38 -11.02 0.59
C ILE A 62 -11.87 -10.94 0.91
N LEU A 63 -11.04 -10.58 -0.08
CA LEU A 63 -9.63 -10.27 0.14
C LEU A 63 -9.48 -9.12 1.16
N ALA A 64 -10.24 -8.03 0.99
CA ALA A 64 -10.18 -6.92 1.92
C ALA A 64 -10.65 -7.31 3.33
N THR A 65 -11.66 -8.20 3.44
CA THR A 65 -12.04 -8.75 4.75
C THR A 65 -10.88 -9.48 5.40
N GLY A 66 -10.15 -10.31 4.64
CA GLY A 66 -8.90 -10.92 5.10
C GLY A 66 -7.88 -9.85 5.52
N GLY A 67 -7.72 -8.81 4.71
CA GLY A 67 -6.82 -7.67 4.97
C GLY A 67 -7.13 -6.92 6.26
N VAL A 68 -8.42 -6.69 6.57
CA VAL A 68 -8.88 -6.08 7.84
C VAL A 68 -8.46 -6.93 9.03
N ILE A 69 -8.71 -8.24 8.99
CA ILE A 69 -8.33 -9.16 10.07
C ILE A 69 -6.80 -9.28 10.19
N GLY A 70 -6.10 -9.36 9.05
CA GLY A 70 -4.64 -9.38 8.99
C GLY A 70 -4.02 -8.12 9.58
N ALA A 71 -4.55 -6.94 9.24
CA ALA A 71 -4.13 -5.67 9.80
C ALA A 71 -4.39 -5.60 11.31
N LEU A 72 -5.57 -6.02 11.77
CA LEU A 72 -5.91 -6.02 13.19
C LEU A 72 -4.96 -6.89 14.03
N LEU A 73 -4.60 -8.07 13.52
CA LEU A 73 -3.68 -8.98 14.20
C LEU A 73 -2.20 -8.64 13.96
N SER A 74 -1.88 -7.76 13.01
CA SER A 74 -0.49 -7.42 12.65
C SER A 74 0.32 -6.85 13.83
N GLY A 75 -0.29 -6.01 14.67
CA GLY A 75 0.37 -5.47 15.87
C GLY A 75 0.71 -6.54 16.90
N PHE A 76 -0.11 -7.59 17.01
CA PHE A 76 0.17 -8.75 17.87
C PHE A 76 1.36 -9.56 17.32
N PHE A 77 1.35 -9.87 16.02
CA PHE A 77 2.45 -10.59 15.37
C PHE A 77 3.78 -9.81 15.43
N ALA A 78 3.74 -8.50 15.14
CA ALA A 78 4.92 -7.64 15.18
C ALA A 78 5.56 -7.60 16.59
N ARG A 79 4.75 -7.59 17.66
CA ARG A 79 5.26 -7.63 19.05
C ARG A 79 5.76 -8.99 19.49
N LEU A 80 5.07 -10.08 19.14
CA LEU A 80 5.41 -11.43 19.62
C LEU A 80 6.48 -12.12 18.77
N LEU A 81 6.26 -12.16 17.45
CA LEU A 81 7.13 -12.89 16.52
C LEU A 81 8.33 -12.05 16.08
N GLY A 82 8.19 -10.72 16.08
CA GLY A 82 9.14 -9.82 15.44
C GLY A 82 8.74 -9.52 13.99
N ARG A 83 9.47 -8.62 13.33
CA ARG A 83 9.14 -8.14 11.98
C ARG A 83 9.49 -9.22 10.96
N LYS A 84 10.70 -9.81 11.06
CA LYS A 84 11.16 -10.87 10.15
C LYS A 84 10.22 -12.07 10.14
N LYS A 85 9.97 -12.67 11.31
CA LYS A 85 9.18 -13.91 11.41
C LYS A 85 7.74 -13.71 10.95
N SER A 86 7.19 -12.52 11.15
CA SER A 86 5.85 -12.20 10.68
C SER A 86 5.77 -12.08 9.16
N LEU A 87 6.82 -11.55 8.50
CA LEU A 87 6.90 -11.55 7.03
C LEU A 87 7.03 -12.98 6.47
N VAL A 88 7.84 -13.83 7.10
CA VAL A 88 7.96 -15.25 6.75
C VAL A 88 6.60 -15.96 6.86
N PHE A 89 5.87 -15.72 7.96
CA PHE A 89 4.55 -16.28 8.17
C PHE A 89 3.53 -15.82 7.11
N ALA A 90 3.50 -14.51 6.81
CA ALA A 90 2.64 -13.98 5.75
C ALA A 90 2.99 -14.58 4.38
N GLY A 91 4.28 -14.67 4.04
CA GLY A 91 4.74 -15.29 2.79
C GLY A 91 4.34 -16.75 2.68
N PHE A 92 4.45 -17.54 3.75
CA PHE A 92 4.03 -18.94 3.78
C PHE A 92 2.53 -19.09 3.48
N ILE A 93 1.68 -18.33 4.17
CA ILE A 93 0.22 -18.36 3.93
C ILE A 93 -0.07 -17.98 2.48
N PHE A 94 0.61 -16.94 1.98
CA PHE A 94 0.37 -16.45 0.63
C PHE A 94 0.73 -17.50 -0.44
N VAL A 95 1.87 -18.19 -0.28
CA VAL A 95 2.26 -19.32 -1.16
C VAL A 95 1.23 -20.45 -1.07
N ALA A 96 0.89 -20.90 0.14
CA ALA A 96 -0.02 -22.02 0.33
C ALA A 96 -1.39 -21.76 -0.29
N MET A 97 -1.99 -20.59 -0.03
CA MET A 97 -3.30 -20.23 -0.58
C MET A 97 -3.27 -20.05 -2.11
N SER A 98 -2.16 -19.54 -2.67
CA SER A 98 -1.99 -19.40 -4.12
C SER A 98 -1.90 -20.77 -4.80
N VAL A 99 -1.13 -21.70 -4.23
CA VAL A 99 -0.99 -23.08 -4.75
C VAL A 99 -2.33 -23.81 -4.68
N ILE A 100 -3.05 -23.71 -3.56
CA ILE A 100 -4.38 -24.32 -3.45
C ILE A 100 -5.34 -23.73 -4.48
N SER A 101 -5.30 -22.41 -4.71
CA SER A 101 -6.14 -21.76 -5.74
C SER A 101 -5.82 -22.23 -7.15
N ALA A 102 -4.57 -22.57 -7.45
CA ALA A 102 -4.15 -23.11 -8.75
C ALA A 102 -4.74 -24.50 -9.06
N LEU A 103 -5.14 -25.25 -8.03
CA LEU A 103 -5.80 -26.56 -8.20
C LEU A 103 -7.29 -26.44 -8.58
N LEU A 104 -7.80 -25.21 -8.74
CA LEU A 104 -9.21 -24.91 -9.02
C LEU A 104 -10.19 -25.64 -8.07
N PRO A 105 -10.07 -25.42 -6.75
CA PRO A 105 -10.90 -26.08 -5.78
C PRO A 105 -12.35 -25.54 -5.85
N PRO A 106 -13.33 -26.21 -5.21
CA PRO A 106 -14.71 -25.71 -5.17
C PRO A 106 -14.80 -24.27 -4.69
N LEU A 107 -15.78 -23.52 -5.18
CA LEU A 107 -15.91 -22.07 -4.97
C LEU A 107 -15.73 -21.63 -3.51
N ARG A 108 -16.29 -22.38 -2.54
CA ARG A 108 -16.16 -22.08 -1.10
C ARG A 108 -14.70 -22.08 -0.63
N VAL A 109 -13.91 -23.04 -1.12
CA VAL A 109 -12.47 -23.16 -0.81
C VAL A 109 -11.71 -22.05 -1.52
N LEU A 110 -12.08 -21.69 -2.75
CA LEU A 110 -11.46 -20.57 -3.46
C LEU A 110 -11.67 -19.23 -2.71
N PHE A 111 -12.87 -18.99 -2.19
CA PHE A 111 -13.16 -17.85 -1.32
C PHE A 111 -12.34 -17.87 -0.02
N ALA A 112 -12.20 -19.04 0.61
CA ALA A 112 -11.34 -19.20 1.80
C ALA A 112 -9.85 -18.93 1.49
N CYS A 113 -9.36 -19.41 0.33
CA CYS A 113 -8.01 -19.10 -0.13
C CYS A 113 -7.83 -17.60 -0.33
N ARG A 114 -8.83 -16.94 -0.94
CA ARG A 114 -8.84 -15.49 -1.17
C ARG A 114 -8.82 -14.69 0.12
N PHE A 115 -9.59 -15.11 1.12
CA PHE A 115 -9.51 -14.56 2.47
C PHE A 115 -8.11 -14.74 3.08
N GLY A 116 -7.51 -15.92 2.96
CA GLY A 116 -6.16 -16.21 3.46
C GLY A 116 -5.06 -15.38 2.77
N LEU A 117 -5.17 -15.17 1.46
CA LEU A 117 -4.31 -14.24 0.71
C LEU A 117 -4.46 -12.83 1.28
N GLY A 118 -5.71 -12.37 1.44
CA GLY A 118 -6.00 -11.06 2.03
C GLY A 118 -5.42 -10.89 3.43
N PHE A 119 -5.52 -11.92 4.27
CA PHE A 119 -4.91 -11.94 5.60
C PHE A 119 -3.39 -11.76 5.55
N ALA A 120 -2.70 -12.50 4.68
CA ALA A 120 -1.27 -12.36 4.49
C ALA A 120 -0.86 -10.96 4.00
N VAL A 121 -1.59 -10.38 3.04
CA VAL A 121 -1.33 -9.01 2.56
C VAL A 121 -1.61 -7.98 3.65
N GLY A 122 -2.68 -8.15 4.43
CA GLY A 122 -3.00 -7.29 5.57
C GLY A 122 -1.85 -7.21 6.56
N VAL A 123 -1.29 -8.37 6.95
CA VAL A 123 -0.10 -8.46 7.81
C VAL A 123 1.11 -7.78 7.15
N ALA A 124 1.40 -8.07 5.87
CA ALA A 124 2.54 -7.48 5.17
C ALA A 124 2.45 -5.95 5.01
N SER A 125 1.24 -5.43 4.74
CA SER A 125 0.99 -3.99 4.53
C SER A 125 1.24 -3.14 5.77
N PHE A 126 1.17 -3.72 6.96
CA PHE A 126 1.57 -3.08 8.22
C PHE A 126 3.06 -3.27 8.51
N ILE A 127 3.55 -4.51 8.36
CA ILE A 127 4.90 -4.88 8.83
C ILE A 127 5.99 -4.33 7.93
N VAL A 128 5.78 -4.29 6.60
CA VAL A 128 6.81 -3.82 5.67
C VAL A 128 7.12 -2.33 5.88
N PRO A 129 6.15 -1.38 5.89
CA PRO A 129 6.45 0.02 6.17
C PRO A 129 7.09 0.23 7.54
N LEU A 130 6.61 -0.50 8.56
CA LEU A 130 7.19 -0.43 9.91
C LEU A 130 8.66 -0.89 9.90
N TYR A 131 8.94 -2.06 9.33
CA TYR A 131 10.29 -2.60 9.21
C TYR A 131 11.22 -1.66 8.43
N LEU A 132 10.76 -1.13 7.29
CA LEU A 132 11.52 -0.17 6.51
C LEU A 132 11.82 1.10 7.33
N SER A 133 10.86 1.62 8.10
CA SER A 133 11.07 2.79 8.94
C SER A 133 12.04 2.57 10.11
N GLU A 134 12.14 1.33 10.61
CA GLU A 134 13.01 0.93 11.72
C GLU A 134 14.43 0.55 11.28
N THR A 135 14.60 0.19 10.01
CA THR A 135 15.88 -0.32 9.46
C THR A 135 16.55 0.69 8.54
N ALA A 136 15.80 1.59 7.91
CA ALA A 136 16.34 2.63 7.03
C ALA A 136 16.95 3.80 7.83
N PRO A 137 18.13 4.29 7.43
CA PRO A 137 18.67 5.55 7.92
C PRO A 137 17.67 6.70 7.76
N SER A 138 17.70 7.66 8.69
CA SER A 138 16.81 8.83 8.68
C SER A 138 16.85 9.61 7.36
N SER A 139 18.01 9.70 6.72
CA SER A 139 18.23 10.43 5.47
C SER A 139 17.56 9.84 4.23
N ILE A 140 17.23 8.55 4.23
CA ILE A 140 16.61 7.86 3.07
C ILE A 140 15.24 7.24 3.39
N ARG A 141 14.71 7.50 4.60
CA ARG A 141 13.49 6.86 5.11
C ARG A 141 12.30 7.04 4.17
N GLY A 142 12.09 8.25 3.64
CA GLY A 142 10.97 8.52 2.73
C GLY A 142 11.11 7.84 1.37
N SER A 143 12.34 7.78 0.83
CA SER A 143 12.65 7.00 -0.37
C SER A 143 12.38 5.50 -0.19
N MET A 144 12.70 4.96 0.99
CA MET A 144 12.41 3.54 1.31
C MET A 144 10.91 3.27 1.45
N GLY A 145 10.15 4.19 2.06
CA GLY A 145 8.69 4.11 2.07
C GLY A 145 8.09 4.12 0.66
N THR A 146 8.67 4.90 -0.25
CA THR A 146 8.26 4.95 -1.66
C THR A 146 8.66 3.69 -2.44
N LEU A 147 9.76 3.03 -2.06
CA LEU A 147 10.17 1.75 -2.65
C LEU A 147 9.11 0.66 -2.46
N PHE A 148 8.45 0.62 -1.29
CA PHE A 148 7.33 -0.29 -1.04
C PHE A 148 6.21 -0.07 -2.07
N GLN A 149 5.81 1.18 -2.29
CA GLN A 149 4.80 1.52 -3.30
C GLN A 149 5.26 1.17 -4.72
N PHE A 150 6.55 1.38 -5.04
CA PHE A 150 7.09 1.02 -6.35
C PHE A 150 7.04 -0.49 -6.59
N MET A 151 7.30 -1.31 -5.57
CA MET A 151 7.14 -2.76 -5.68
C MET A 151 5.70 -3.17 -5.90
N ILE A 152 4.72 -2.49 -5.28
CA ILE A 152 3.29 -2.70 -5.56
C ILE A 152 3.01 -2.47 -7.05
N THR A 153 3.47 -1.36 -7.63
CA THR A 153 3.15 -1.05 -9.03
C THR A 153 3.87 -1.94 -10.03
N ILE A 154 5.09 -2.40 -9.72
CA ILE A 154 5.75 -3.48 -10.47
C ILE A 154 4.91 -4.77 -10.42
N GLY A 155 4.40 -5.14 -9.25
CA GLY A 155 3.58 -6.34 -9.09
C GLY A 155 2.33 -6.29 -9.95
N ILE A 156 1.60 -5.17 -9.92
CA ILE A 156 0.42 -4.95 -10.76
C ILE A 156 0.77 -5.08 -12.25
N PHE A 157 1.88 -4.49 -12.68
CA PHE A 157 2.33 -4.56 -14.07
C PHE A 157 2.70 -5.98 -14.50
N LEU A 158 3.54 -6.67 -13.73
CA LEU A 158 4.02 -8.02 -14.08
C LEU A 158 2.89 -9.03 -14.15
N ILE A 159 1.97 -9.02 -13.18
CA ILE A 159 0.83 -9.94 -13.22
C ILE A 159 -0.13 -9.61 -14.36
N SER A 160 -0.33 -8.32 -14.66
CA SER A 160 -1.18 -7.92 -15.79
C SER A 160 -0.60 -8.41 -17.10
N LEU A 161 0.71 -8.24 -17.30
CA LEU A 161 1.42 -8.69 -18.49
C LEU A 161 1.34 -10.21 -18.64
N THR A 162 1.71 -10.96 -17.60
CA THR A 162 1.71 -12.43 -17.62
C THR A 162 0.31 -12.99 -17.83
N ASN A 163 -0.72 -12.45 -17.17
CA ASN A 163 -2.11 -12.86 -17.34
C ASN A 163 -2.62 -12.63 -18.77
N VAL A 164 -2.30 -11.47 -19.37
CA VAL A 164 -2.67 -11.19 -20.77
C VAL A 164 -1.99 -12.15 -21.74
N LEU A 165 -0.73 -12.50 -21.50
CA LEU A 165 0.01 -13.48 -22.29
C LEU A 165 -0.56 -14.90 -22.12
N ILE A 166 -0.84 -15.32 -20.89
CA ILE A 166 -1.41 -16.64 -20.57
C ILE A 166 -2.76 -16.82 -21.28
N VAL A 167 -3.67 -15.84 -21.18
CA VAL A 167 -4.98 -15.93 -21.85
C VAL A 167 -4.83 -16.02 -23.37
N LYS A 168 -3.82 -15.35 -23.95
CA LYS A 168 -3.54 -15.42 -25.39
C LYS A 168 -3.01 -16.79 -25.83
N VAL A 169 -2.22 -17.46 -24.98
CA VAL A 169 -1.64 -18.79 -25.27
C VAL A 169 -2.66 -19.90 -25.09
N PHE A 170 -3.38 -19.92 -23.96
CA PHE A 170 -4.20 -21.07 -23.58
C PHE A 170 -5.61 -21.06 -24.21
N LEU A 171 -6.06 -19.92 -24.77
CA LEU A 171 -7.35 -19.66 -25.46
C LEU A 171 -8.64 -19.99 -24.68
N LYS A 172 -8.63 -21.04 -23.84
CA LYS A 172 -9.69 -21.47 -22.93
C LYS A 172 -9.43 -20.95 -21.52
N ALA A 173 -10.47 -20.42 -20.89
CA ALA A 173 -10.42 -19.86 -19.54
C ALA A 173 -10.02 -20.91 -18.49
N GLU A 174 -10.56 -22.12 -18.58
CA GLU A 174 -10.29 -23.23 -17.66
C GLU A 174 -8.81 -23.66 -17.68
N SER A 175 -8.19 -23.67 -18.86
CA SER A 175 -6.78 -24.02 -19.01
C SER A 175 -5.85 -22.88 -18.58
N ALA A 176 -6.28 -21.62 -18.76
CA ALA A 176 -5.48 -20.44 -18.41
C ALA A 176 -5.42 -20.18 -16.90
N LEU A 177 -6.55 -20.32 -16.19
CA LEU A 177 -6.70 -19.89 -14.80
C LEU A 177 -5.71 -20.53 -13.80
N PRO A 178 -5.41 -21.84 -13.86
CA PRO A 178 -4.38 -22.46 -13.02
C PRO A 178 -3.01 -21.78 -13.15
N PHE A 179 -2.58 -21.48 -14.38
CA PHE A 179 -1.28 -20.83 -14.63
C PHE A 179 -1.24 -19.40 -14.11
N MET A 180 -2.37 -18.67 -14.18
CA MET A 180 -2.46 -17.33 -13.61
C MET A 180 -2.24 -17.36 -12.08
N PHE A 181 -2.78 -18.37 -11.37
CA PHE A 181 -2.50 -18.57 -9.94
C PHE A 181 -1.06 -19.05 -9.67
N LEU A 182 -0.50 -19.92 -10.52
CA LEU A 182 0.89 -20.38 -10.37
C LEU A 182 1.91 -19.25 -10.51
N VAL A 183 1.66 -18.27 -11.40
CA VAL A 183 2.51 -17.08 -11.49
C VAL A 183 2.53 -16.33 -10.15
N ILE A 184 1.38 -16.14 -9.51
CA ILE A 184 1.31 -15.53 -8.18
C ILE A 184 2.10 -16.36 -7.17
N ALA A 185 1.90 -17.68 -7.17
CA ALA A 185 2.60 -18.58 -6.24
C ALA A 185 4.13 -18.53 -6.41
N LEU A 186 4.62 -18.39 -7.65
CA LEU A 186 6.05 -18.26 -7.95
C LEU A 186 6.66 -17.01 -7.30
N PHE A 187 6.03 -15.85 -7.48
CA PHE A 187 6.52 -14.61 -6.87
C PHE A 187 6.36 -14.61 -5.34
N ALA A 188 5.28 -15.21 -4.84
CA ALA A 188 5.10 -15.45 -3.42
C ALA A 188 6.23 -16.29 -2.81
N LEU A 189 6.65 -17.34 -3.52
CA LEU A 189 7.76 -18.19 -3.10
C LEU A 189 9.07 -17.42 -3.05
N LEU A 190 9.34 -16.55 -4.03
CA LEU A 190 10.52 -15.69 -4.05
C LEU A 190 10.55 -14.75 -2.82
N MET A 191 9.42 -14.12 -2.48
CA MET A 191 9.31 -13.27 -1.29
C MET A 191 9.45 -14.08 0.00
N PHE A 192 8.81 -15.25 0.09
CA PHE A 192 8.91 -16.15 1.23
C PHE A 192 10.38 -16.53 1.51
N ILE A 193 11.09 -17.02 0.49
CA ILE A 193 12.51 -17.36 0.60
C ILE A 193 13.35 -16.13 0.97
N GLY A 194 13.12 -14.98 0.31
CA GLY A 194 13.84 -13.74 0.62
C GLY A 194 13.65 -13.29 2.07
N SER A 195 12.42 -13.38 2.60
CA SER A 195 12.09 -12.98 3.96
C SER A 195 12.79 -13.82 5.04
N VAL A 196 13.14 -15.08 4.74
CA VAL A 196 13.89 -15.95 5.65
C VAL A 196 15.32 -15.44 5.88
N PHE A 197 15.91 -14.74 4.91
CA PHE A 197 17.27 -14.20 5.00
C PHE A 197 17.33 -12.79 5.61
N LEU A 198 16.19 -12.12 5.81
CA LEU A 198 16.17 -10.79 6.43
C LEU A 198 16.72 -10.82 7.87
N PRO A 199 17.45 -9.77 8.30
CA PRO A 199 17.74 -9.56 9.71
C PRO A 199 16.47 -9.12 10.47
N GLU A 200 16.43 -9.37 11.77
CA GLU A 200 15.35 -8.86 12.61
C GLU A 200 15.58 -7.37 12.93
N SER A 201 14.50 -6.63 13.21
CA SER A 201 14.58 -5.21 13.57
C SER A 201 15.45 -4.99 14.83
N PRO A 202 16.47 -4.12 14.78
CA PRO A 202 17.27 -3.78 15.96
C PRO A 202 16.43 -3.24 17.11
N ARG A 203 15.43 -2.39 16.79
CA ARG A 203 14.53 -1.77 17.77
C ARG A 203 13.70 -2.84 18.49
N TRP A 204 13.17 -3.82 17.75
CA TRP A 204 12.45 -4.95 18.35
C TRP A 204 13.35 -5.83 19.21
N LEU A 205 14.58 -6.10 18.78
CA LEU A 205 15.55 -6.89 19.56
C LEU A 205 15.89 -6.20 20.90
N MET A 206 16.05 -4.87 20.89
CA MET A 206 16.26 -4.09 22.11
C MET A 206 15.05 -4.16 23.05
N LEU A 207 13.81 -4.04 22.52
CA LEU A 207 12.58 -4.21 23.29
C LEU A 207 12.47 -5.59 23.95
N LYS A 208 12.98 -6.64 23.30
CA LYS A 208 13.04 -8.01 23.85
C LYS A 208 14.25 -8.27 24.76
N LYS A 209 15.00 -7.23 25.15
CA LYS A 209 16.23 -7.32 25.97
C LYS A 209 17.35 -8.13 25.30
N ARG A 210 17.35 -8.28 23.98
CA ARG A 210 18.36 -9.02 23.20
C ARG A 210 19.42 -8.07 22.63
N ARG A 211 20.07 -7.29 23.50
CA ARG A 211 21.02 -6.22 23.12
C ARG A 211 22.17 -6.70 22.23
N LYS A 212 22.76 -7.85 22.55
CA LYS A 212 23.89 -8.41 21.77
C LYS A 212 23.53 -8.64 20.29
N GLU A 213 22.30 -9.10 20.03
CA GLU A 213 21.83 -9.32 18.67
C GLU A 213 21.47 -8.01 17.97
N ALA A 214 20.87 -7.06 18.68
CA ALA A 214 20.59 -5.74 18.14
C ALA A 214 21.87 -5.03 17.66
N VAL A 215 22.93 -5.05 18.48
CA VAL A 215 24.25 -4.50 18.14
C VAL A 215 24.81 -5.17 16.89
N LYS A 216 24.68 -6.51 16.77
CA LYS A 216 25.15 -7.26 15.61
C LYS A 216 24.43 -6.86 14.32
N VAL A 217 23.13 -6.56 14.39
CA VAL A 217 22.37 -6.06 13.24
C VAL A 217 22.77 -4.63 12.91
N LEU A 218 22.85 -3.73 13.90
CA LEU A 218 23.21 -2.32 13.70
C LEU A 218 24.61 -2.17 13.08
N ARG A 219 25.59 -2.96 13.51
CA ARG A 219 26.93 -2.99 12.90
C ARG A 219 26.94 -3.39 11.42
N ARG A 220 25.89 -4.06 10.93
CA ARG A 220 25.75 -4.44 9.52
C ARG A 220 25.00 -3.39 8.70
N THR A 221 24.18 -2.55 9.34
CA THR A 221 23.31 -1.57 8.68
C THR A 221 23.81 -0.14 8.78
N LEU A 222 24.71 0.15 9.73
CA LEU A 222 25.30 1.47 9.95
C LEU A 222 26.78 1.50 9.57
N ASN A 223 27.30 2.71 9.32
CA ASN A 223 28.62 2.92 8.76
C ASN A 223 29.71 2.94 9.85
N THR A 224 29.44 3.63 10.97
CA THR A 224 30.44 3.85 12.03
C THR A 224 30.00 3.27 13.37
N GLN A 225 30.96 2.88 14.21
CA GLN A 225 30.66 2.42 15.57
C GLN A 225 30.02 3.55 16.42
N GLN A 226 30.35 4.81 16.14
CA GLN A 226 29.72 5.98 16.77
C GLN A 226 28.23 6.09 16.43
N GLU A 227 27.85 5.89 15.16
CA GLU A 227 26.42 5.84 14.76
C GLU A 227 25.69 4.69 15.47
N VAL A 228 26.33 3.52 15.59
CA VAL A 228 25.76 2.37 16.29
C VAL A 228 25.53 2.68 17.77
N ASP A 229 26.52 3.28 18.45
CA ASP A 229 26.43 3.61 19.86
C ASP A 229 25.40 4.72 20.13
N PHE A 230 25.29 5.69 19.22
CA PHE A 230 24.26 6.73 19.24
C PHE A 230 22.85 6.15 19.07
N GLU A 231 22.61 5.32 18.05
CA GLU A 231 21.28 4.72 17.83
C GLU A 231 20.89 3.80 19.01
N ILE A 232 21.85 3.07 19.61
CA ILE A 232 21.59 2.26 20.81
C ILE A 232 21.17 3.14 21.99
N SER A 233 21.85 4.26 22.23
CA SER A 233 21.52 5.14 23.36
C SER A 233 20.15 5.78 23.18
N GLU A 234 19.79 6.20 21.96
CA GLU A 234 18.44 6.67 21.64
C GLU A 234 17.39 5.59 21.88
N ILE A 235 17.62 4.37 21.42
CA ILE A 235 16.68 3.26 21.64
C ILE A 235 16.56 2.94 23.14
N GLU A 236 17.65 2.92 23.90
CA GLU A 236 17.64 2.64 25.34
C GLU A 236 16.89 3.71 26.13
N ALA A 237 17.04 4.99 25.77
CA ALA A 237 16.29 6.09 26.38
C ALA A 237 14.77 5.90 26.20
N VAL A 238 14.34 5.42 25.03
CA VAL A 238 12.91 5.15 24.75
C VAL A 238 12.42 3.86 25.42
N VAL A 239 13.24 2.80 25.45
CA VAL A 239 12.89 1.49 26.04
C VAL A 239 12.76 1.58 27.56
N GLY A 240 13.58 2.41 28.22
CA GLY A 240 13.52 2.65 29.67
C GLY A 240 12.18 3.26 30.12
N ASP A 241 11.58 4.10 29.27
CA ASP A 241 10.37 4.88 29.57
C ASP A 241 9.05 4.22 29.09
N SER A 242 9.14 3.08 28.38
CA SER A 242 8.00 2.44 27.71
C SER A 242 7.39 1.23 28.44
N ARG A 243 7.83 0.94 29.67
CA ARG A 243 7.38 -0.25 30.43
C ARG A 243 5.92 -0.22 30.90
N GLU A 244 5.22 0.92 30.94
CA GLU A 244 3.93 0.97 31.67
C GLU A 244 2.67 1.52 30.97
N ARG A 245 2.64 2.08 29.74
CA ARG A 245 1.40 2.77 29.28
C ARG A 245 0.97 2.63 27.81
N SER A 246 1.19 1.49 27.13
CA SER A 246 0.76 1.34 25.72
C SER A 246 -0.76 1.51 25.48
N LEU A 247 -1.63 1.15 26.44
CA LEU A 247 -3.09 1.29 26.30
C LEU A 247 -3.60 2.66 26.74
N GLY A 248 -2.95 3.29 27.72
CA GLY A 248 -3.33 4.60 28.23
C GLY A 248 -3.15 5.73 27.20
N VAL A 249 -2.23 5.58 26.26
CA VAL A 249 -2.02 6.57 25.18
C VAL A 249 -3.23 6.71 24.27
N VAL A 250 -4.01 5.65 24.09
CA VAL A 250 -5.22 5.68 23.24
C VAL A 250 -6.28 6.64 23.80
N PHE A 251 -6.24 6.92 25.09
CA PHE A 251 -7.13 7.89 25.75
C PHE A 251 -6.57 9.32 25.78
N ASN A 252 -5.34 9.54 25.29
CA ASN A 252 -4.78 10.89 25.19
C ASN A 252 -5.50 11.67 24.08
N ARG A 253 -6.08 12.82 24.44
CA ARG A 253 -6.82 13.70 23.51
C ARG A 253 -5.98 14.11 22.30
N HIS A 254 -4.68 14.34 22.44
CA HIS A 254 -3.80 14.71 21.34
C HIS A 254 -3.56 13.52 20.40
N PHE A 255 -3.39 12.32 20.94
CA PHE A 255 -3.27 11.09 20.16
C PHE A 255 -4.55 10.80 19.37
N ILE A 256 -5.73 10.94 19.97
CA ILE A 256 -7.02 10.74 19.28
C ILE A 256 -7.17 11.71 18.10
N LYS A 257 -6.78 12.98 18.27
CA LYS A 257 -6.85 13.97 17.19
C LYS A 257 -5.98 13.58 15.99
N ILE A 258 -4.72 13.19 16.22
CA ILE A 258 -3.83 12.78 15.12
C ILE A 258 -4.24 11.43 14.52
N LEU A 259 -4.80 10.53 15.33
CA LEU A 259 -5.40 9.27 14.89
C LEU A 259 -6.56 9.49 13.92
N ILE A 260 -7.47 10.42 14.23
CA ILE A 260 -8.57 10.77 13.31
C ILE A 260 -8.01 11.29 11.98
N VAL A 261 -6.96 12.12 11.99
CA VAL A 261 -6.30 12.60 10.76
C VAL A 261 -5.75 11.43 9.94
N GLY A 262 -5.01 10.51 10.57
CA GLY A 262 -4.48 9.33 9.88
C GLY A 262 -5.59 8.41 9.33
N ILE A 263 -6.67 8.21 10.09
CA ILE A 263 -7.84 7.42 9.66
C ILE A 263 -8.48 8.06 8.44
N LEU A 264 -8.82 9.35 8.50
CA LEU A 264 -9.44 10.06 7.39
C LEU A 264 -8.55 10.10 6.16
N LEU A 265 -7.23 10.23 6.33
CA LEU A 265 -6.29 10.19 5.21
C LEU A 265 -6.35 8.85 4.47
N GLN A 266 -6.44 7.73 5.20
CA GLN A 266 -6.61 6.40 4.60
C GLN A 266 -8.00 6.21 3.97
N VAL A 267 -9.05 6.75 4.57
CA VAL A 267 -10.40 6.76 3.97
C VAL A 267 -10.39 7.48 2.63
N PHE A 268 -9.81 8.68 2.58
CA PHE A 268 -9.70 9.44 1.33
C PHE A 268 -8.84 8.70 0.30
N GLN A 269 -7.73 8.06 0.68
CA GLN A 269 -6.91 7.27 -0.25
C GLN A 269 -7.72 6.20 -1.01
N GLN A 270 -8.70 5.59 -0.35
CA GLN A 270 -9.59 4.61 -0.98
C GLN A 270 -10.72 5.27 -1.76
N LEU A 271 -11.32 6.33 -1.21
CA LEU A 271 -12.47 7.04 -1.80
C LEU A 271 -12.10 8.01 -2.93
N VAL A 272 -10.81 8.26 -3.20
CA VAL A 272 -10.39 8.87 -4.47
C VAL A 272 -10.43 7.88 -5.63
N GLY A 273 -10.84 6.62 -5.41
CA GLY A 273 -11.25 5.69 -6.46
C GLY A 273 -10.17 4.73 -6.96
N ILE A 274 -9.08 4.53 -6.22
CA ILE A 274 -7.94 3.74 -6.71
C ILE A 274 -8.30 2.29 -6.98
N ASN A 275 -9.09 1.65 -6.11
CA ASN A 275 -9.47 0.25 -6.33
C ASN A 275 -10.38 0.07 -7.55
N LEU A 276 -11.21 1.06 -7.89
CA LEU A 276 -11.97 1.00 -9.14
C LEU A 276 -11.02 0.92 -10.34
N MET A 277 -10.00 1.79 -10.36
CA MET A 277 -9.06 1.85 -11.48
C MET A 277 -8.11 0.66 -11.53
N VAL A 278 -7.64 0.18 -10.38
CA VAL A 278 -6.72 -0.96 -10.33
C VAL A 278 -7.42 -2.28 -10.63
N TYR A 279 -8.60 -2.52 -10.05
CA TYR A 279 -9.28 -3.83 -10.15
C TYR A 279 -10.26 -3.92 -11.31
N TYR A 280 -10.84 -2.79 -11.74
CA TYR A 280 -11.96 -2.81 -12.67
C TYR A 280 -11.71 -2.03 -13.96
N ALA A 281 -10.55 -1.37 -14.15
CA ALA A 281 -10.28 -0.66 -15.41
C ALA A 281 -10.43 -1.54 -16.67
N PRO A 282 -9.91 -2.79 -16.73
CA PRO A 282 -10.13 -3.65 -17.90
C PRO A 282 -11.62 -3.94 -18.14
N THR A 283 -12.40 -4.14 -17.08
CA THR A 283 -13.86 -4.34 -17.15
C THR A 283 -14.57 -3.07 -17.62
N ILE A 284 -14.20 -1.90 -17.09
CA ILE A 284 -14.75 -0.60 -17.48
C ILE A 284 -14.50 -0.33 -18.97
N PHE A 285 -13.28 -0.58 -19.45
CA PHE A 285 -12.95 -0.43 -20.86
C PHE A 285 -13.70 -1.44 -21.74
N SER A 286 -13.96 -2.65 -21.24
CA SER A 286 -14.75 -3.64 -21.97
C SER A 286 -16.18 -3.17 -22.25
N TYR A 287 -16.79 -2.36 -21.37
CA TYR A 287 -18.12 -1.78 -21.58
C TYR A 287 -18.19 -0.88 -22.81
N VAL A 288 -17.05 -0.30 -23.21
CA VAL A 288 -16.95 0.55 -24.40
C VAL A 288 -16.31 -0.18 -25.59
N GLY A 289 -16.17 -1.51 -25.49
CA GLY A 289 -15.62 -2.37 -26.55
C GLY A 289 -14.09 -2.38 -26.61
N MET A 290 -13.40 -1.79 -25.63
CA MET A 290 -11.94 -1.74 -25.58
C MET A 290 -11.38 -2.98 -24.86
N ASN A 291 -11.25 -4.08 -25.59
CA ASN A 291 -10.79 -5.37 -25.05
C ASN A 291 -9.32 -5.72 -25.42
N GLY A 292 -8.66 -4.85 -26.18
CA GLY A 292 -7.30 -5.08 -26.69
C GLY A 292 -6.21 -4.97 -25.62
N PHE A 293 -4.98 -5.32 -26.02
CA PHE A 293 -3.79 -5.26 -25.17
C PHE A 293 -3.59 -3.89 -24.51
N ILE A 294 -3.79 -2.80 -25.28
CA ILE A 294 -3.64 -1.43 -24.78
C ILE A 294 -4.58 -1.14 -23.62
N ALA A 295 -5.85 -1.55 -23.69
CA ALA A 295 -6.81 -1.30 -22.62
C ALA A 295 -6.43 -2.01 -21.31
N LYS A 296 -5.88 -3.23 -21.41
CA LYS A 296 -5.45 -4.02 -20.24
C LYS A 296 -4.13 -3.53 -19.65
N MET A 297 -3.22 -2.99 -20.49
CA MET A 297 -1.87 -2.63 -20.08
C MET A 297 -1.63 -1.14 -19.84
N ALA A 298 -2.48 -0.24 -20.34
CA ALA A 298 -2.27 1.21 -20.20
C ALA A 298 -2.20 1.64 -18.73
N VAL A 299 -3.23 1.32 -17.96
CA VAL A 299 -3.34 1.64 -16.52
C VAL A 299 -2.15 1.11 -15.72
N PRO A 300 -1.82 -0.20 -15.73
CA PRO A 300 -0.72 -0.71 -14.93
C PRO A 300 0.66 -0.19 -15.38
N THR A 301 0.85 0.05 -16.69
CA THR A 301 2.11 0.60 -17.20
C THR A 301 2.32 2.04 -16.74
N VAL A 302 1.31 2.89 -16.89
CA VAL A 302 1.34 4.28 -16.42
C VAL A 302 1.57 4.31 -14.91
N PHE A 303 0.88 3.44 -14.15
CA PHE A 303 1.06 3.37 -12.71
C PHE A 303 2.51 3.07 -12.33
N MET A 304 3.12 2.04 -12.94
CA MET A 304 4.50 1.67 -12.67
C MET A 304 5.48 2.79 -13.05
N VAL A 305 5.40 3.31 -14.27
CA VAL A 305 6.33 4.32 -14.79
C VAL A 305 6.30 5.59 -13.94
N PHE A 306 5.11 6.08 -13.58
CA PHE A 306 4.98 7.33 -12.84
C PHE A 306 5.11 7.19 -11.32
N THR A 307 5.32 5.97 -10.82
CA THR A 307 5.76 5.77 -9.43
C THR A 307 7.26 6.05 -9.28
N ILE A 308 8.07 5.94 -10.35
CA ILE A 308 9.52 6.18 -10.30
C ILE A 308 9.85 7.64 -9.90
N PRO A 309 9.25 8.67 -10.53
CA PRO A 309 9.48 10.06 -10.13
C PRO A 309 9.08 10.35 -8.68
N ALA A 310 8.11 9.60 -8.14
CA ALA A 310 7.60 9.78 -6.77
C ALA A 310 8.73 9.72 -5.73
N ILE A 311 9.69 8.81 -5.91
CA ILE A 311 10.82 8.59 -4.99
C ILE A 311 11.60 9.89 -4.75
N TRP A 312 11.77 10.70 -5.80
CA TRP A 312 12.53 11.95 -5.76
C TRP A 312 11.63 13.14 -5.39
N LEU A 313 10.38 13.12 -5.84
CA LEU A 313 9.42 14.20 -5.63
C LEU A 313 8.98 14.31 -4.16
N VAL A 314 8.85 13.19 -3.45
CA VAL A 314 8.48 13.19 -2.02
C VAL A 314 9.44 14.01 -1.18
N GLU A 315 10.75 13.88 -1.44
CA GLU A 315 11.76 14.66 -0.73
C GLU A 315 11.88 16.09 -1.29
N LYS A 316 11.72 16.29 -2.60
CA LYS A 316 11.85 17.64 -3.19
C LYS A 316 10.67 18.55 -2.86
N TRP A 317 9.44 18.09 -3.02
CA TRP A 317 8.23 18.93 -2.95
C TRP A 317 7.50 18.87 -1.61
N GLY A 318 7.81 17.87 -0.77
CA GLY A 318 7.09 17.66 0.48
C GLY A 318 5.79 16.89 0.28
N ARG A 319 5.24 16.39 1.38
CA ARG A 319 4.15 15.42 1.38
C ARG A 319 2.81 16.12 1.11
N LYS A 320 2.56 17.25 1.77
CA LYS A 320 1.29 17.97 1.65
C LYS A 320 1.06 18.49 0.24
N LYS A 321 2.09 19.08 -0.37
CA LYS A 321 2.02 19.62 -1.75
C LYS A 321 1.70 18.53 -2.78
N LEU A 322 2.30 17.34 -2.66
CA LEU A 322 2.03 16.23 -3.57
C LEU A 322 0.59 15.74 -3.47
N LEU A 323 0.07 15.57 -2.24
CA LEU A 323 -1.32 15.14 -2.03
C LEU A 323 -2.33 16.12 -2.67
N TYR A 324 -2.08 17.43 -2.59
CA TYR A 324 -2.93 18.42 -3.25
C TYR A 324 -2.94 18.31 -4.77
N ILE A 325 -1.75 18.32 -5.38
CA ILE A 325 -1.60 18.26 -6.83
C ILE A 325 -2.22 16.96 -7.34
N GLY A 326 -1.94 15.85 -6.65
CA GLY A 326 -2.52 14.54 -6.91
C GLY A 326 -4.05 14.55 -6.89
N ALA A 327 -4.65 15.05 -5.81
CA ALA A 327 -6.11 15.09 -5.68
C ALA A 327 -6.76 15.96 -6.76
N GLY A 328 -6.13 17.07 -7.15
CA GLY A 328 -6.61 17.92 -8.24
C GLY A 328 -6.61 17.19 -9.59
N ILE A 329 -5.47 16.58 -9.95
CA ILE A 329 -5.33 15.82 -11.20
C ILE A 329 -6.32 14.66 -11.24
N MET A 330 -6.42 13.89 -10.16
CA MET A 330 -7.35 12.77 -10.06
C MET A 330 -8.81 13.21 -10.13
N GLY A 331 -9.17 14.31 -9.46
CA GLY A 331 -10.52 14.86 -9.49
C GLY A 331 -10.95 15.25 -10.90
N VAL A 332 -10.10 15.97 -11.63
CA VAL A 332 -10.35 16.33 -13.03
C VAL A 332 -10.48 15.08 -13.90
N ALA A 333 -9.57 14.11 -13.76
CA ALA A 333 -9.61 12.87 -14.53
C ALA A 333 -10.87 12.03 -14.25
N MET A 334 -11.31 11.96 -13.00
CA MET A 334 -12.55 11.28 -12.61
C MET A 334 -13.77 11.99 -13.22
N ILE A 335 -13.84 13.32 -13.16
CA ILE A 335 -14.90 14.08 -13.81
C ILE A 335 -14.91 13.85 -15.33
N CYS A 336 -13.74 13.88 -15.98
CA CYS A 336 -13.61 13.59 -17.41
C CYS A 336 -14.09 12.17 -17.77
N SER A 337 -13.80 11.17 -16.92
CA SER A 337 -14.28 9.80 -17.10
C SER A 337 -15.81 9.70 -16.97
N GLY A 338 -16.40 10.43 -16.01
CA GLY A 338 -17.85 10.54 -15.87
C GLY A 338 -18.51 11.19 -17.09
N VAL A 339 -17.93 12.30 -17.58
CA VAL A 339 -18.36 12.97 -18.82
C VAL A 339 -18.25 12.05 -20.04
N ALA A 340 -17.16 11.28 -20.15
CA ALA A 340 -17.01 10.30 -21.23
C ALA A 340 -18.15 9.28 -21.24
N PHE A 341 -18.56 8.76 -20.08
CA PHE A 341 -19.71 7.86 -19.99
C PHE A 341 -21.05 8.54 -20.26
N LEU A 342 -21.22 9.83 -19.92
CA LEU A 342 -22.40 10.59 -20.31
C LEU A 342 -22.49 10.78 -21.84
N MET A 343 -21.36 11.01 -22.52
CA MET A 343 -21.30 11.13 -23.98
C MET A 343 -21.68 9.82 -24.69
N ILE A 344 -21.39 8.67 -24.08
CA ILE A 344 -21.80 7.35 -24.58
C ILE A 344 -23.31 7.16 -24.45
N GLY A 345 -23.93 7.73 -23.41
CA GLY A 345 -25.36 7.64 -23.17
C GLY A 345 -25.82 6.21 -22.91
N LYS A 346 -26.98 5.85 -23.49
CA LYS A 346 -27.59 4.51 -23.36
C LYS A 346 -27.19 3.56 -24.50
N VAL A 347 -26.17 3.89 -25.29
CA VAL A 347 -25.70 3.02 -26.37
C VAL A 347 -25.12 1.75 -25.76
N THR A 348 -25.81 0.63 -25.99
CA THR A 348 -25.42 -0.69 -25.47
C THR A 348 -24.51 -1.45 -26.40
N ASP A 349 -24.56 -1.18 -27.71
CA ASP A 349 -23.69 -1.80 -28.69
C ASP A 349 -22.33 -1.09 -28.73
N PRO A 350 -21.23 -1.76 -28.31
CA PRO A 350 -19.91 -1.16 -28.30
C PRO A 350 -19.39 -0.73 -29.69
N ALA A 351 -19.93 -1.31 -30.77
CA ALA A 351 -19.58 -0.97 -32.14
C ALA A 351 -20.12 0.42 -32.56
N LEU A 352 -21.24 0.85 -31.96
CA LEU A 352 -21.88 2.14 -32.24
C LEU A 352 -21.31 3.28 -31.40
N ILE A 353 -20.47 2.98 -30.40
CA ILE A 353 -19.83 3.99 -29.57
C ILE A 353 -18.72 4.69 -30.36
N SER A 354 -18.83 6.01 -30.47
CA SER A 354 -17.85 6.86 -31.15
C SER A 354 -16.45 6.77 -30.51
N SER A 355 -15.41 7.06 -31.30
CA SER A 355 -14.02 6.99 -30.83
C SER A 355 -13.68 8.02 -29.76
N THR A 356 -14.35 9.18 -29.76
CA THR A 356 -14.10 10.30 -28.85
C THR A 356 -14.22 9.94 -27.36
N PRO A 357 -15.35 9.39 -26.86
CA PRO A 357 -15.47 8.99 -25.46
C PRO A 357 -14.52 7.86 -25.07
N LYS A 358 -14.19 6.94 -26.01
CA LYS A 358 -13.21 5.86 -25.78
C LYS A 358 -11.81 6.43 -25.50
N VAL A 359 -11.35 7.36 -26.34
CA VAL A 359 -10.06 8.04 -26.18
C VAL A 359 -10.05 8.89 -24.93
N LEU A 360 -11.13 9.63 -24.64
CA LEU A 360 -11.24 10.44 -23.44
C LEU A 360 -11.15 9.58 -22.17
N LEU A 361 -11.85 8.44 -22.13
CA LEU A 361 -11.84 7.52 -21.00
C LEU A 361 -10.44 6.93 -20.76
N LEU A 362 -9.75 6.53 -21.83
CA LEU A 362 -8.38 6.00 -21.74
C LEU A 362 -7.40 7.08 -21.27
N ALA A 363 -7.46 8.28 -21.85
CA ALA A 363 -6.61 9.40 -21.46
C ALA A 363 -6.87 9.83 -20.01
N ALA A 364 -8.14 9.93 -19.61
CA ALA A 364 -8.53 10.23 -18.25
C ALA A 364 -8.02 9.17 -17.25
N ALA A 365 -8.15 7.88 -17.57
CA ALA A 365 -7.58 6.82 -16.74
C ALA A 365 -6.05 6.93 -16.61
N ALA A 366 -5.34 7.24 -17.70
CA ALA A 366 -3.89 7.45 -17.65
C ALA A 366 -3.51 8.67 -16.78
N VAL A 367 -4.21 9.80 -16.96
CA VAL A 367 -3.99 11.01 -16.15
C VAL A 367 -4.31 10.77 -14.68
N TYR A 368 -5.36 9.99 -14.40
CA TYR A 368 -5.70 9.57 -13.04
C TYR A 368 -4.55 8.75 -12.42
N MET A 369 -4.08 7.72 -13.12
CA MET A 369 -2.99 6.87 -12.62
C MET A 369 -1.71 7.66 -12.41
N PHE A 370 -1.39 8.59 -13.32
CA PHE A 370 -0.31 9.55 -13.13
C PHE A 370 -0.48 10.33 -11.83
N GLY A 371 -1.63 10.98 -11.65
CA GLY A 371 -1.95 11.74 -10.44
C GLY A 371 -1.77 10.91 -9.18
N PHE A 372 -2.33 9.70 -9.11
CA PHE A 372 -2.25 8.83 -7.95
C PHE A 372 -0.81 8.34 -7.67
N ALA A 373 -0.07 7.95 -8.71
CA ALA A 373 1.22 7.26 -8.61
C ALA A 373 2.28 8.08 -7.87
N PHE A 374 2.41 9.38 -8.17
CA PHE A 374 3.42 10.22 -7.54
C PHE A 374 2.98 10.87 -6.23
N SER A 375 1.70 10.72 -5.84
CA SER A 375 1.10 11.42 -4.70
C SER A 375 0.47 10.47 -3.69
N TRP A 376 -0.84 10.22 -3.78
CA TRP A 376 -1.65 9.50 -2.81
C TRP A 376 -1.22 8.07 -2.59
N GLY A 377 -0.65 7.41 -3.60
CA GLY A 377 -0.10 6.06 -3.46
C GLY A 377 0.96 6.00 -2.35
N PRO A 378 2.15 6.57 -2.54
CA PRO A 378 3.23 6.48 -1.56
C PRO A 378 3.05 7.41 -0.35
N VAL A 379 2.51 8.61 -0.55
CA VAL A 379 2.57 9.67 0.47
C VAL A 379 1.65 9.40 1.65
N VAL A 380 0.49 8.77 1.46
CA VAL A 380 -0.44 8.50 2.57
C VAL A 380 0.15 7.53 3.59
N TRP A 381 0.78 6.44 3.13
CA TRP A 381 1.46 5.48 3.99
C TRP A 381 2.60 6.12 4.77
N LEU A 382 3.36 6.97 4.08
CA LEU A 382 4.48 7.69 4.65
C LEU A 382 4.03 8.68 5.73
N VAL A 383 3.03 9.53 5.45
CA VAL A 383 2.47 10.47 6.44
C VAL A 383 1.92 9.71 7.65
N CYS A 384 1.19 8.61 7.46
CA CYS A 384 0.71 7.80 8.58
C CYS A 384 1.84 7.26 9.45
N SER A 385 2.96 6.84 8.85
CA SER A 385 4.12 6.35 9.62
C SER A 385 4.89 7.46 10.35
N GLU A 386 4.79 8.71 9.89
CA GLU A 386 5.52 9.86 10.41
C GLU A 386 4.75 10.63 11.50
N ILE A 387 3.41 10.76 11.38
CA ILE A 387 2.61 11.58 12.30
C ILE A 387 2.36 10.94 13.67
N PHE A 388 2.50 9.62 13.78
CA PHE A 388 2.21 8.93 15.02
C PHE A 388 3.38 8.99 16.01
N PRO A 389 3.11 9.43 17.26
CA PRO A 389 4.12 9.44 18.31
C PRO A 389 4.63 8.03 18.59
N MET A 390 5.87 7.93 19.03
CA MET A 390 6.53 6.64 19.26
C MET A 390 5.71 5.77 20.22
N LYS A 391 5.22 6.40 21.30
CA LYS A 391 4.25 5.81 22.22
C LYS A 391 2.89 5.75 21.51
N GLY A 392 2.52 4.59 20.97
CA GLY A 392 1.23 4.37 20.31
C GLY A 392 1.28 4.26 18.78
N ARG A 393 2.45 4.40 18.15
CA ARG A 393 2.62 4.23 16.69
C ARG A 393 2.09 2.92 16.16
N GLU A 394 2.38 1.81 16.83
CA GLU A 394 1.87 0.49 16.40
C GLU A 394 0.34 0.45 16.39
N ILE A 395 -0.32 1.08 17.37
CA ILE A 395 -1.79 1.16 17.45
C ILE A 395 -2.33 2.06 16.35
N GLY A 396 -1.74 3.25 16.18
CA GLY A 396 -2.12 4.19 15.12
C GLY A 396 -2.04 3.55 13.74
N MET A 397 -0.90 2.92 13.42
CA MET A 397 -0.70 2.20 12.17
C MET A 397 -1.66 1.01 12.00
N THR A 398 -1.97 0.28 13.06
CA THR A 398 -2.93 -0.85 13.01
C THR A 398 -4.32 -0.34 12.62
N LEU A 399 -4.81 0.69 13.31
CA LEU A 399 -6.15 1.23 13.10
C LEU A 399 -6.30 1.91 11.74
N THR A 400 -5.30 2.67 11.30
CA THR A 400 -5.34 3.31 9.97
C THR A 400 -5.29 2.28 8.85
N THR A 401 -4.45 1.24 8.97
CA THR A 401 -4.37 0.14 8.00
C THR A 401 -5.66 -0.68 7.96
N MET A 402 -6.27 -0.94 9.12
CA MET A 402 -7.56 -1.62 9.19
C MET A 402 -8.65 -0.82 8.45
N VAL A 403 -8.74 0.49 8.69
CA VAL A 403 -9.71 1.36 8.00
C VAL A 403 -9.43 1.42 6.50
N ASN A 404 -8.16 1.47 6.10
CA ASN A 404 -7.76 1.39 4.69
C ASN A 404 -8.36 0.15 4.01
N TRP A 405 -8.16 -1.05 4.60
CA TRP A 405 -8.72 -2.29 4.06
C TRP A 405 -10.25 -2.33 4.08
N THR A 406 -10.89 -1.77 5.11
CA THR A 406 -12.35 -1.68 5.18
C THR A 406 -12.92 -0.88 4.01
N PHE A 407 -12.41 0.33 3.77
CA PHE A 407 -12.88 1.16 2.66
C PHE A 407 -12.46 0.59 1.30
N ALA A 408 -11.32 -0.10 1.23
CA ALA A 408 -10.94 -0.83 0.04
C ALA A 408 -11.97 -1.92 -0.31
N GLY A 409 -12.38 -2.71 0.69
CA GLY A 409 -13.41 -3.73 0.55
C GLY A 409 -14.78 -3.15 0.18
N LEU A 410 -15.16 -2.02 0.76
CA LEU A 410 -16.40 -1.33 0.39
C LEU A 410 -16.41 -0.93 -1.09
N VAL A 411 -15.32 -0.35 -1.60
CA VAL A 411 -15.22 0.00 -3.03
C VAL A 411 -15.20 -1.26 -3.90
N MET A 412 -14.37 -2.25 -3.57
CA MET A 412 -14.28 -3.49 -4.35
C MET A 412 -15.61 -4.25 -4.41
N GLY A 413 -16.37 -4.30 -3.32
CA GLY A 413 -17.62 -5.05 -3.24
C GLY A 413 -18.84 -4.38 -3.85
N ASN A 414 -18.76 -3.08 -4.18
CA ASN A 414 -19.96 -2.31 -4.59
C ASN A 414 -19.77 -1.48 -5.87
N ALA A 415 -18.55 -1.29 -6.36
CA ALA A 415 -18.27 -0.37 -7.47
C ALA A 415 -19.03 -0.71 -8.76
N LEU A 416 -19.02 -1.96 -9.21
CA LEU A 416 -19.71 -2.38 -10.43
C LEU A 416 -21.23 -2.40 -10.22
N THR A 417 -21.69 -2.76 -9.03
CA THR A 417 -23.12 -2.69 -8.66
C THR A 417 -23.65 -1.27 -8.71
N VAL A 418 -22.90 -0.29 -8.18
CA VAL A 418 -23.26 1.14 -8.28
C VAL A 418 -23.31 1.59 -9.73
N MET A 419 -22.31 1.23 -10.55
CA MET A 419 -22.30 1.53 -11.99
C MET A 419 -23.52 0.93 -12.71
N ARG A 420 -23.93 -0.29 -12.35
CA ARG A 420 -25.08 -0.96 -12.96
C ARG A 420 -26.42 -0.32 -12.58
N HIS A 421 -26.58 0.12 -11.33
CA HIS A 421 -27.85 0.67 -10.84
C HIS A 421 -28.02 2.17 -11.14
N TYR A 422 -26.95 2.95 -11.01
CA TYR A 422 -26.98 4.40 -11.13
C TYR A 422 -26.34 4.92 -12.44
N GLY A 423 -25.86 4.00 -13.28
CA GLY A 423 -25.17 4.29 -14.54
C GLY A 423 -23.66 4.41 -14.36
N ASN A 424 -22.91 4.04 -15.41
CA ASN A 424 -21.44 3.97 -15.38
C ASN A 424 -20.77 5.29 -14.97
N PHE A 425 -21.33 6.44 -15.34
CA PHE A 425 -20.79 7.76 -15.02
C PHE A 425 -20.80 8.08 -13.51
N SER A 426 -21.75 7.51 -12.76
CA SER A 426 -22.06 7.91 -11.38
C SER A 426 -20.87 7.74 -10.44
N ILE A 427 -20.19 6.59 -10.50
CA ILE A 427 -19.07 6.26 -9.62
C ILE A 427 -17.89 7.21 -9.81
N PHE A 428 -17.65 7.67 -11.05
CA PHE A 428 -16.57 8.59 -11.34
C PHE A 428 -16.84 9.98 -10.78
N PHE A 429 -18.10 10.46 -10.83
CA PHE A 429 -18.45 11.74 -10.18
C PHE A 429 -18.39 11.64 -8.65
N ILE A 430 -18.81 10.50 -8.07
CA ILE A 430 -18.66 10.26 -6.63
C ILE A 430 -17.18 10.40 -6.21
N PHE A 431 -16.27 9.74 -6.92
CA PHE A 431 -14.83 9.85 -6.64
C PHE A 431 -14.25 11.24 -6.96
N GLY A 432 -14.77 11.93 -7.98
CA GLY A 432 -14.43 13.32 -8.25
C GLY A 432 -14.78 14.26 -7.08
N VAL A 433 -15.97 14.09 -6.49
CA VAL A 433 -16.39 14.83 -5.29
C VAL A 433 -15.49 14.50 -4.10
N PHE A 434 -15.15 13.22 -3.88
CA PHE A 434 -14.22 12.84 -2.81
C PHE A 434 -12.82 13.42 -3.01
N CYS A 435 -12.35 13.61 -4.24
CA CYS A 435 -11.09 14.32 -4.51
C CYS A 435 -11.16 15.80 -4.07
N ILE A 436 -12.29 16.48 -4.28
CA ILE A 436 -12.51 17.86 -3.81
C ILE A 436 -12.56 17.90 -2.28
N LEU A 437 -13.31 16.99 -1.66
CA LEU A 437 -13.39 16.88 -0.19
C LEU A 437 -12.02 16.57 0.42
N ALA A 438 -11.22 15.75 -0.25
CA ALA A 438 -9.85 15.45 0.15
C ALA A 438 -8.98 16.72 0.14
N ILE A 439 -9.06 17.56 -0.90
CA ILE A 439 -8.34 18.85 -0.97
C ILE A 439 -8.72 19.75 0.22
N ILE A 440 -10.02 19.84 0.54
CA ILE A 440 -10.50 20.61 1.68
C ILE A 440 -9.91 20.05 2.98
N PHE A 441 -10.00 18.74 3.20
CA PHE A 441 -9.45 18.07 4.37
C PHE A 441 -7.94 18.31 4.53
N LEU A 442 -7.16 18.19 3.45
CA LEU A 442 -5.72 18.45 3.45
C LEU A 442 -5.39 19.89 3.88
N SER A 443 -6.25 20.86 3.52
CA SER A 443 -6.05 22.27 3.88
C SER A 443 -6.25 22.57 5.34
N LEU A 444 -7.18 21.85 5.96
CA LEU A 444 -7.59 22.13 7.32
C LEU A 444 -6.78 21.35 8.35
N TYR A 445 -6.38 20.11 8.05
CA TYR A 445 -5.94 19.18 9.10
C TYR A 445 -4.58 18.53 8.89
N VAL A 446 -4.12 18.34 7.64
CA VAL A 446 -2.89 17.57 7.38
C VAL A 446 -1.65 18.46 7.48
N PRO A 447 -0.65 18.11 8.33
CA PRO A 447 0.61 18.83 8.40
C PRO A 447 1.54 18.49 7.24
N GLU A 448 2.51 19.37 6.99
CA GLU A 448 3.72 18.98 6.26
C GLU A 448 4.66 18.25 7.22
N THR A 449 5.25 17.13 6.79
CA THR A 449 6.15 16.30 7.62
C THR A 449 7.58 16.29 7.07
N LYS A 450 7.79 16.84 5.86
CA LYS A 450 9.11 16.91 5.24
C LYS A 450 10.14 17.62 6.14
N GLY A 451 11.23 16.92 6.43
CA GLY A 451 12.41 17.48 7.08
C GLY A 451 12.24 17.77 8.57
N ILE A 452 11.15 17.30 9.18
CA ILE A 452 10.88 17.43 10.62
C ILE A 452 11.15 16.09 11.29
N THR A 453 11.81 16.10 12.44
CA THR A 453 12.08 14.86 13.18
C THR A 453 10.78 14.29 13.79
N LEU A 454 10.76 12.98 14.07
CA LEU A 454 9.57 12.33 14.63
C LEU A 454 9.30 12.85 16.06
N GLU A 455 10.38 13.16 16.77
CA GLU A 455 10.43 13.67 18.13
C GLU A 455 9.89 15.11 18.18
N GLU A 456 10.24 15.94 17.18
CA GLU A 456 9.69 17.29 17.04
C GLU A 456 8.18 17.28 16.75
N LEU A 457 7.72 16.38 15.89
CA LEU A 457 6.28 16.21 15.61
C LEU A 457 5.53 15.79 16.88
N GLU A 458 6.10 14.88 17.66
CA GLU A 458 5.54 14.45 18.94
C GLU A 458 5.52 15.59 19.97
N PHE A 459 6.59 16.36 20.07
CA PHE A 459 6.64 17.55 20.94
C PHE A 459 5.58 18.58 20.55
N ASN A 460 5.49 18.92 19.26
CA ASN A 460 4.49 19.87 18.74
C ASN A 460 3.05 19.41 18.98
N LEU A 461 2.81 18.10 18.87
CA LEU A 461 1.50 17.51 19.15
C LEU A 461 1.15 17.61 20.63
N ASN A 462 2.10 17.29 21.52
CA ASN A 462 1.93 17.35 22.97
C ASN A 462 1.85 18.79 23.50
N SER A 463 2.49 19.75 22.83
CA SER A 463 2.41 21.18 23.14
C SER A 463 1.09 21.81 22.70
N GLY A 464 0.16 21.05 22.11
CA GLY A 464 -1.16 21.52 21.70
C GLY A 464 -1.18 22.37 20.43
N LYS A 465 -0.13 22.34 19.59
CA LYS A 465 -0.17 23.03 18.28
C LYS A 465 -1.33 22.50 17.43
N ARG A 466 -1.82 23.36 16.53
CA ARG A 466 -2.85 22.97 15.55
C ARG A 466 -2.30 21.85 14.66
N LEU A 467 -3.13 20.87 14.33
CA LEU A 467 -2.72 19.67 13.59
C LEU A 467 -2.06 20.00 12.25
N LYS A 468 -2.56 21.00 11.52
CA LYS A 468 -1.98 21.44 10.24
C LYS A 468 -0.61 22.12 10.36
N ASP A 469 -0.27 22.61 11.56
CA ASP A 469 0.93 23.40 11.83
C ASP A 469 1.98 22.58 12.59
N LEU A 470 1.78 21.25 12.74
CA LEU A 470 2.73 20.36 13.42
C LEU A 470 4.10 20.34 12.74
N GLY A 471 4.15 20.59 11.43
CA GLY A 471 5.40 20.71 10.67
C GLY A 471 6.07 22.08 10.71
N GLN A 472 5.47 23.08 11.37
CA GLN A 472 6.04 24.42 11.44
C GLN A 472 6.97 24.54 12.66
N TRP A 473 8.26 24.74 12.37
CA TRP A 473 9.26 25.07 13.38
C TRP A 473 8.98 26.47 13.93
N ASN A 474 8.76 26.58 15.25
CA ASN A 474 8.79 27.86 15.94
C ASN A 474 10.05 27.91 16.79
N ALA A 475 11.03 28.73 16.40
CA ALA A 475 12.28 28.93 17.13
C ALA A 475 12.09 29.57 18.52
N LYS A 476 10.86 29.91 18.91
CA LYS A 476 10.53 30.61 20.16
C LYS A 476 10.24 29.71 21.36
N THR A 477 10.25 28.37 21.21
CA THR A 477 9.83 27.45 22.29
C THR A 477 11.00 26.80 23.06
N GLN A 478 12.23 27.29 22.84
CA GLN A 478 13.43 26.91 23.59
C GLN A 478 14.09 28.07 24.37
N ALA A 479 13.41 29.22 24.49
CA ALA A 479 13.86 30.30 25.35
C ALA A 479 13.20 30.20 26.73
#